data_AF-A0A944ZX87-F1
#
_entry.id   AF-A0A944ZX87-F1
#
_cell.length_a   1.000
_cell.length_b   1.000
_cell.length_c   1.000
_cell.angle_alpha   90.00
_cell.angle_beta   90.00
_cell.angle_gamma   90.00
#
_symmetry.space_group_name_H-M   'P 1'
#
loop_
_entity.id
_entity.type
_entity.pdbx_description
1 polymer ?
#
loop_
_entity_poly.entity_id
_entity_poly.type
_entity_poly.pdbx_seq_one_letter_code
_entity_poly.pdbx_strand_id
1 'polypeptide(L)'
;MMIKFPAYAFLTGLYFSILQFSYLILLQINISSAYLTYMVITASWLTGSIIGLWLENLDRNIGVGLGLFCYYGVYALVSNMPFSSFTLALASVGSGITGLWAGRFFIFVLHQYKQVDRIFFHENNGFWVGIVTFFLGFTLLGRPFIFWAPMTLAGLLFSKHTWIKGENKQPSQ
;
A
#
# COMPACT_ATOMS: atom_id res chain seq x y z
N MET A 1 4.36 -8.54 26.28
CA MET A 1 4.45 -9.06 24.90
C MET A 1 4.26 -7.90 23.91
N MET A 2 5.35 -7.19 23.59
CA MET A 2 5.39 -5.95 22.79
C MET A 2 5.64 -6.17 21.28
N ILE A 3 5.75 -7.43 20.84
CA ILE A 3 6.17 -7.83 19.48
C ILE A 3 5.11 -7.50 18.40
N LYS A 4 3.87 -7.21 18.81
CA LYS A 4 2.76 -6.91 17.89
C LYS A 4 2.96 -5.57 17.19
N PHE A 5 3.45 -4.53 17.84
CA PHE A 5 3.55 -3.24 17.14
C PHE A 5 4.61 -3.23 16.02
N PRO A 6 5.88 -3.61 16.28
CA PRO A 6 6.96 -3.56 15.29
C PRO A 6 6.65 -4.34 14.02
N ALA A 7 6.12 -5.55 14.16
CA ALA A 7 5.87 -6.41 13.01
C ALA A 7 4.68 -5.94 12.17
N TYR A 8 3.75 -5.16 12.72
CA TYR A 8 2.66 -4.55 11.93
C TYR A 8 3.17 -3.37 11.12
N ALA A 9 3.94 -2.48 11.74
CA ALA A 9 4.55 -1.36 11.03
C ALA A 9 5.47 -1.88 9.91
N PHE A 10 6.29 -2.89 10.22
CA PHE A 10 7.14 -3.55 9.23
C PHE A 10 6.34 -4.18 8.09
N LEU A 11 5.30 -4.97 8.39
CA LEU A 11 4.48 -5.60 7.36
C LEU A 11 3.73 -4.56 6.50
N THR A 12 3.35 -3.44 7.10
CA THR A 12 2.67 -2.34 6.39
C THR A 12 3.63 -1.64 5.42
N GLY A 13 4.86 -1.34 5.82
CA GLY A 13 5.87 -0.79 4.90
C GLY A 13 6.26 -1.77 3.79
N LEU A 14 6.33 -3.06 4.12
CA LEU A 14 6.58 -4.12 3.13
C LEU A 14 5.43 -4.24 2.11
N TYR A 15 4.18 -4.08 2.56
CA TYR A 15 3.01 -3.99 1.69
C TYR A 15 3.05 -2.74 0.78
N PHE A 16 3.36 -1.56 1.34
CA PHE A 16 3.40 -0.32 0.55
C PHE A 16 4.46 -0.36 -0.55
N SER A 17 5.67 -0.79 -0.23
CA SER A 17 6.73 -0.93 -1.23
C SER A 17 6.34 -1.92 -2.33
N ILE A 18 5.92 -3.14 -1.98
CA ILE A 18 5.53 -4.13 -3.00
C ILE A 18 4.38 -3.62 -3.86
N LEU A 19 3.40 -2.91 -3.31
CA LEU A 19 2.29 -2.38 -4.06
C LEU A 19 2.71 -1.23 -5.00
N GLN A 20 3.51 -0.28 -4.51
CA GLN A 20 4.05 0.82 -5.33
C GLN A 20 4.88 0.30 -6.51
N PHE A 21 5.79 -0.64 -6.26
CA PHE A 21 6.65 -1.20 -7.30
C PHE A 21 5.87 -2.14 -8.24
N SER A 22 4.84 -2.83 -7.74
CA SER A 22 3.92 -3.59 -8.58
C SER A 22 3.17 -2.68 -9.54
N TYR A 23 2.65 -1.54 -9.08
CA TYR A 23 2.06 -0.51 -9.95
C TYR A 23 3.06 -0.02 -11.00
N LEU A 24 4.27 0.34 -10.57
CA LEU A 24 5.32 0.86 -11.45
C LEU A 24 5.65 -0.12 -12.57
N ILE A 25 5.99 -1.37 -12.23
CA ILE A 25 6.39 -2.37 -13.24
C ILE A 25 5.21 -2.78 -14.12
N LEU A 26 4.03 -2.97 -13.53
CA LEU A 26 2.83 -3.31 -14.30
C LEU A 26 2.54 -2.26 -15.37
N LEU A 27 2.64 -0.98 -15.03
CA LEU A 27 2.43 0.09 -15.99
C LEU A 27 3.60 0.24 -16.94
N GLN A 28 4.85 0.13 -16.48
CA GLN A 28 6.03 0.25 -17.34
C GLN A 28 6.08 -0.86 -18.42
N ILE A 29 5.55 -2.05 -18.14
CA ILE A 29 5.40 -3.13 -19.14
C ILE A 29 4.38 -2.75 -20.22
N ASN A 30 3.40 -1.90 -19.91
CA ASN A 30 2.24 -1.64 -20.77
C ASN A 30 2.09 -0.16 -21.19
N ILE A 31 3.03 0.71 -20.81
CA ILE A 31 3.08 2.14 -21.10
C ILE A 31 4.51 2.47 -21.49
N SER A 32 4.69 3.05 -22.67
CA SER A 32 6.00 3.21 -23.32
C SER A 32 6.95 4.22 -22.64
N SER A 33 6.53 4.96 -21.62
CA SER A 33 7.36 5.98 -20.95
C SER A 33 7.58 5.67 -19.47
N ALA A 34 8.79 5.23 -19.14
CA ALA A 34 9.19 4.90 -17.77
C ALA A 34 9.17 6.14 -16.85
N TYR A 35 9.70 7.28 -17.32
CA TYR A 35 9.75 8.52 -16.54
C TYR A 35 8.36 9.03 -16.18
N LEU A 36 7.47 9.10 -17.17
CA LEU A 36 6.10 9.57 -16.98
C LEU A 36 5.34 8.65 -16.01
N THR A 37 5.48 7.33 -16.17
CA THR A 37 4.83 6.34 -15.31
C THR A 37 5.29 6.50 -13.85
N TYR A 38 6.60 6.62 -13.63
CA TYR A 38 7.16 6.82 -12.30
C TYR A 38 6.64 8.11 -11.65
N MET A 39 6.68 9.23 -12.38
CA MET A 39 6.22 10.52 -11.88
C MET A 39 4.74 10.49 -11.52
N VAL A 40 3.89 9.94 -12.39
CA VAL A 40 2.44 9.85 -12.15
C VAL A 40 2.14 9.00 -10.94
N ILE A 41 2.72 7.79 -10.85
CA ILE A 41 2.42 6.88 -9.74
C ILE A 41 2.91 7.43 -8.41
N THR A 42 4.14 7.96 -8.38
CA THR A 42 4.72 8.53 -7.16
C THR A 42 3.97 9.78 -6.71
N ALA A 43 3.68 10.71 -7.63
CA ALA A 43 2.95 11.92 -7.30
C ALA A 43 1.53 11.60 -6.82
N SER A 44 0.80 10.74 -7.54
CA SER A 44 -0.55 10.35 -7.13
C SER A 44 -0.56 9.63 -5.80
N TRP A 45 0.37 8.72 -5.55
CA TRP A 45 0.48 8.04 -4.25
C TRP A 45 0.75 9.04 -3.13
N LEU A 46 1.65 10.01 -3.34
CA LEU A 46 1.98 11.03 -2.36
C LEU A 46 0.76 11.94 -2.10
N THR A 47 0.06 12.38 -3.15
CA THR A 47 -1.20 13.13 -3.03
C THR A 47 -2.23 12.35 -2.22
N GLY A 48 -2.39 11.06 -2.51
CA GLY A 48 -3.24 10.16 -1.73
C GLY A 48 -2.80 10.07 -0.27
N SER A 49 -1.51 9.91 -0.01
CA SER A 49 -0.96 9.83 1.35
C SER A 49 -1.20 11.12 2.12
N ILE A 50 -1.08 12.28 1.47
CA ILE A 50 -1.41 13.57 2.07
C ILE A 50 -2.90 13.61 2.42
N ILE A 51 -3.79 13.32 1.46
CA ILE A 51 -5.25 13.31 1.67
C ILE A 51 -5.65 12.35 2.80
N GLY A 52 -5.01 11.18 2.87
CA GLY A 52 -5.24 10.16 3.89
C GLY A 52 -5.04 10.63 5.33
N LEU A 53 -4.26 11.70 5.55
CA LEU A 53 -4.08 12.29 6.88
C LEU A 53 -5.39 12.86 7.45
N TRP A 54 -6.29 13.36 6.61
CA TRP A 54 -7.55 13.98 7.09
C TRP A 54 -8.75 13.03 7.08
N LEU A 55 -8.58 11.78 6.64
CA LEU A 55 -9.68 10.81 6.56
C LEU A 55 -9.86 10.05 7.88
N GLU A 56 -10.69 10.59 8.76
CA GLU A 56 -10.89 10.02 10.10
C GLU A 56 -11.53 8.63 10.10
N ASN A 57 -12.45 8.38 9.17
CA ASN A 57 -13.24 7.15 9.09
C ASN A 57 -12.60 6.03 8.26
N LEU A 58 -11.34 6.21 7.82
CA LEU A 58 -10.67 5.19 7.02
C LEU A 58 -10.01 4.16 7.93
N ASP A 59 -10.73 3.06 8.16
CA ASP A 59 -10.20 1.90 8.88
C ASP A 59 -9.18 1.14 8.06
N ARG A 60 -8.29 0.41 8.75
CA ARG A 60 -7.30 -0.48 8.13
C ARG A 60 -7.90 -1.41 7.08
N ASN A 61 -9.01 -2.07 7.41
CA ASN A 61 -9.60 -3.05 6.52
C ASN A 61 -10.11 -2.40 5.24
N ILE A 62 -10.71 -1.21 5.36
CA ILE A 62 -11.21 -0.42 4.23
C ILE A 62 -10.05 0.14 3.42
N GLY A 63 -9.03 0.73 4.07
CA GLY A 63 -7.86 1.30 3.39
C GLY A 63 -7.07 0.26 2.60
N VAL A 64 -6.72 -0.87 3.21
CA VAL A 64 -6.02 -1.97 2.53
C VAL A 64 -6.90 -2.61 1.47
N GLY A 65 -8.19 -2.82 1.76
CA GLY A 65 -9.15 -3.39 0.81
C GLY A 65 -9.36 -2.52 -0.43
N LEU A 66 -9.51 -1.21 -0.25
CA LEU A 66 -9.59 -0.24 -1.35
C LEU A 66 -8.31 -0.24 -2.17
N GLY A 67 -7.14 -0.25 -1.52
CA GLY A 67 -5.86 -0.32 -2.22
C GLY A 67 -5.74 -1.57 -3.10
N LEU A 68 -6.11 -2.75 -2.57
CA LEU A 68 -6.16 -3.98 -3.36
C LEU A 68 -7.15 -3.90 -4.52
N PHE A 69 -8.36 -3.41 -4.25
CA PHE A 69 -9.40 -3.29 -5.26
C PHE A 69 -8.94 -2.37 -6.42
N CYS A 70 -8.38 -1.21 -6.10
CA CYS A 70 -7.79 -0.31 -7.07
C CYS A 70 -6.63 -0.95 -7.84
N TYR A 71 -5.77 -1.70 -7.16
CA TYR A 71 -4.64 -2.37 -7.81
C TYR A 71 -5.10 -3.41 -8.82
N TYR A 72 -6.01 -4.31 -8.45
CA TYR A 72 -6.53 -5.32 -9.37
C TYR A 72 -7.43 -4.73 -10.46
N GLY A 73 -8.14 -3.64 -10.17
CA GLY A 73 -8.86 -2.87 -11.18
C GLY A 73 -7.91 -2.34 -12.26
N VAL A 74 -6.77 -1.77 -11.84
CA VAL A 74 -5.73 -1.31 -12.77
C VAL A 74 -5.05 -2.48 -13.48
N TYR A 75 -4.77 -3.59 -12.78
CA TYR A 75 -4.23 -4.81 -13.39
C TYR A 75 -5.13 -5.34 -14.51
N ALA A 76 -6.43 -5.45 -14.26
CA ALA A 76 -7.41 -5.88 -15.25
C ALA A 76 -7.48 -4.89 -16.42
N LEU A 77 -7.53 -3.59 -16.12
CA LEU A 77 -7.58 -2.54 -17.13
C LEU A 77 -6.36 -2.57 -18.05
N VAL A 78 -5.16 -2.61 -17.49
CA VAL A 78 -3.89 -2.66 -18.22
C VAL A 78 -3.78 -3.94 -19.06
N SER A 79 -4.30 -5.06 -18.56
CA SER A 79 -4.27 -6.35 -19.28
C SER A 79 -5.21 -6.38 -20.49
N ASN A 80 -6.33 -5.65 -20.44
CA ASN A 80 -7.33 -5.63 -21.52
C ASN A 80 -7.14 -4.43 -22.48
N MET A 81 -6.61 -3.32 -21.98
CA MET A 81 -6.41 -2.06 -22.74
C MET A 81 -4.98 -1.52 -22.54
N PRO A 82 -3.97 -2.23 -23.05
CA PRO A 82 -2.58 -1.77 -22.96
C PRO A 82 -2.35 -0.51 -23.81
N PHE A 83 -1.37 0.31 -23.43
CA PHE A 83 -0.95 1.53 -24.15
C PHE A 83 -2.00 2.65 -24.29
N SER A 84 -3.09 2.62 -23.53
CA SER A 84 -4.10 3.69 -23.53
C SER A 84 -3.78 4.78 -22.50
N SER A 85 -3.90 6.05 -22.89
CA SER A 85 -3.80 7.20 -21.96
C SER A 85 -4.86 7.15 -20.86
N PHE A 86 -6.01 6.53 -21.14
CA PHE A 86 -7.06 6.34 -20.14
C PHE A 86 -6.61 5.38 -19.02
N THR A 87 -5.82 4.37 -19.37
CA THR A 87 -5.25 3.43 -18.40
C THR A 87 -4.31 4.13 -17.43
N LEU A 88 -3.50 5.07 -17.90
CA LEU A 88 -2.64 5.86 -17.04
C LEU A 88 -3.44 6.76 -16.10
N ALA A 89 -4.49 7.42 -16.59
CA ALA A 89 -5.35 8.26 -15.78
C ALA A 89 -6.08 7.47 -14.68
N LEU A 90 -6.61 6.28 -14.99
CA LEU A 90 -7.22 5.43 -13.97
C LEU A 90 -6.18 4.83 -13.02
N ALA A 91 -4.98 4.53 -13.51
CA ALA A 91 -3.90 4.06 -12.66
C ALA A 91 -3.40 5.13 -11.68
N SER A 92 -3.40 6.40 -12.09
CA SER A 92 -3.05 7.52 -11.22
C SER A 92 -4.08 7.67 -10.09
N VAL A 93 -5.37 7.62 -10.42
CA VAL A 93 -6.47 7.64 -9.43
C VAL A 93 -6.37 6.42 -8.50
N GLY A 94 -6.17 5.22 -9.04
CA GLY A 94 -6.02 4.00 -8.26
C GLY A 94 -4.82 4.03 -7.32
N SER A 95 -3.67 4.51 -7.79
CA SER A 95 -2.47 4.73 -6.97
C SER A 95 -2.73 5.74 -5.86
N GLY A 96 -3.43 6.84 -6.16
CA GLY A 96 -3.80 7.84 -5.18
C GLY A 96 -4.76 7.29 -4.10
N ILE A 97 -5.80 6.56 -4.49
CA ILE A 97 -6.72 5.92 -3.54
C ILE A 97 -5.96 4.93 -2.64
N THR A 98 -5.04 4.17 -3.23
CA THR A 98 -4.17 3.25 -2.51
C THR A 98 -3.29 3.98 -1.49
N GLY A 99 -2.75 5.15 -1.86
CA GLY A 99 -1.95 6.00 -1.00
C GLY A 99 -2.70 6.55 0.22
N LEU A 100 -4.04 6.63 0.20
CA LEU A 100 -4.84 7.11 1.34
C LEU A 100 -4.52 6.34 2.64
N TRP A 101 -4.36 5.02 2.53
CA TRP A 101 -4.02 4.20 3.70
C TRP A 101 -2.61 4.48 4.22
N ALA A 102 -1.66 4.80 3.35
CA ALA A 102 -0.29 5.13 3.75
C ALA A 102 -0.24 6.41 4.61
N GLY A 103 -1.02 7.42 4.24
CA GLY A 103 -1.23 8.60 5.08
C GLY A 103 -1.91 8.28 6.40
N ARG A 104 -3.06 7.63 6.32
CA ARG A 104 -3.89 7.33 7.49
C ARG A 104 -3.20 6.44 8.51
N PHE A 105 -2.37 5.52 8.05
CA PHE A 105 -1.61 4.58 8.87
C PHE A 105 -0.84 5.30 9.98
N PHE A 106 -0.14 6.40 9.67
CA PHE A 106 0.65 7.12 10.68
C PHE A 106 -0.23 7.69 11.79
N ILE A 107 -1.36 8.32 11.46
CA ILE A 107 -2.28 8.89 12.46
C ILE A 107 -2.93 7.79 13.28
N PHE A 108 -3.40 6.74 12.61
CA PHE A 108 -4.04 5.59 13.24
C PHE A 108 -3.11 4.94 14.28
N VAL A 109 -1.84 4.74 13.91
CA VAL A 109 -0.84 4.13 14.78
C VAL A 109 -0.36 5.10 15.85
N LEU A 110 -0.17 6.39 15.54
CA LEU A 110 0.32 7.38 16.48
C LEU A 110 -0.60 7.56 17.68
N HIS A 111 -1.91 7.53 17.47
CA HIS A 111 -2.88 7.54 18.57
C HIS A 111 -2.71 6.36 19.54
N GLN A 112 -2.27 5.20 19.04
CA GLN A 112 -2.08 4.00 19.85
C GLN A 112 -0.68 3.92 20.47
N TYR A 113 0.33 4.41 19.74
CA TYR A 113 1.74 4.34 20.09
C TYR A 113 2.33 5.74 19.98
N LYS A 114 2.49 6.41 21.12
CA LYS A 114 2.94 7.81 21.24
C LYS A 114 4.40 8.09 20.77
N GLN A 115 5.07 7.12 20.13
CA GLN A 115 6.48 7.20 19.72
C GLN A 115 6.60 7.16 18.20
N VAL A 116 6.61 8.34 17.58
CA VAL A 116 6.71 8.54 16.12
C VAL A 116 7.94 7.83 15.55
N ASP A 117 9.10 7.99 16.17
CA ASP A 117 10.39 7.49 15.67
C ASP A 117 10.39 5.97 15.46
N ARG A 118 9.76 5.23 16.39
CA ARG A 118 9.69 3.77 16.29
C ARG A 118 8.73 3.31 15.20
N ILE A 119 7.67 4.07 14.94
CA ILE A 119 6.73 3.78 13.84
C ILE A 119 7.48 3.88 12.52
N PHE A 120 8.12 5.03 12.29
CA PHE A 120 8.91 5.25 11.08
C PHE A 120 10.05 4.25 10.95
N PHE A 121 10.75 3.92 12.03
CA PHE A 121 11.85 2.96 11.97
C PHE A 121 11.41 1.59 11.45
N HIS A 122 10.33 1.03 12.01
CA HIS A 122 9.87 -0.29 11.59
C HIS A 122 9.21 -0.30 10.22
N GLU A 123 8.42 0.73 9.91
CA GLU A 123 7.77 0.88 8.61
C GLU A 123 8.80 1.07 7.49
N ASN A 124 9.76 1.98 7.65
CA ASN A 124 10.83 2.20 6.66
C ASN A 124 11.69 0.95 6.46
N ASN A 125 12.03 0.21 7.52
CA ASN A 125 12.76 -1.05 7.36
C ASN A 125 11.94 -2.09 6.58
N GLY A 126 10.63 -2.16 6.84
CA GLY A 126 9.70 -2.98 6.05
C GLY A 126 9.68 -2.57 4.59
N PHE A 127 9.66 -1.27 4.32
CA PHE A 127 9.68 -0.70 2.99
C PHE A 127 10.96 -1.04 2.23
N TRP A 128 12.14 -0.87 2.84
CA TRP A 128 13.43 -1.26 2.25
C TRP A 128 13.51 -2.75 1.93
N VAL A 129 13.11 -3.60 2.89
CA VAL A 129 13.06 -5.05 2.67
C VAL A 129 12.08 -5.39 1.56
N GLY A 130 10.95 -4.70 1.48
CA GLY A 130 9.95 -4.91 0.43
C GLY A 130 10.44 -4.49 -0.95
N ILE A 131 11.28 -3.45 -1.09
CA ILE A 131 11.97 -3.12 -2.35
C ILE A 131 12.83 -4.30 -2.81
N VAL A 132 13.72 -4.78 -1.93
CA VAL A 132 14.62 -5.89 -2.26
C VAL A 132 13.82 -7.16 -2.60
N THR A 133 12.82 -7.46 -1.78
CA THR A 133 11.90 -8.60 -1.98
C THR A 133 11.16 -8.49 -3.30
N PHE A 134 10.72 -7.28 -3.67
CA PHE A 134 10.03 -7.03 -4.93
C PHE A 134 10.94 -7.37 -6.12
N PHE A 135 12.15 -6.81 -6.16
CA PHE A 135 13.04 -7.02 -7.30
C PHE A 135 13.51 -8.48 -7.39
N LEU A 136 13.85 -9.12 -6.28
CA LEU A 136 14.18 -10.55 -6.26
C LEU A 136 12.99 -11.41 -6.69
N GLY A 137 11.82 -11.17 -6.10
CA GLY A 137 10.60 -11.92 -6.39
C GLY A 137 10.15 -11.77 -7.84
N PHE A 138 10.16 -10.55 -8.37
CA PHE A 138 9.86 -10.29 -9.78
C PHE A 138 10.89 -10.93 -10.71
N THR A 139 12.19 -10.89 -10.38
CA THR A 139 13.23 -11.53 -11.21
C THR A 139 13.07 -13.05 -11.27
N LEU A 140 12.71 -13.68 -10.14
CA LEU A 140 12.60 -15.14 -10.05
C LEU A 140 11.25 -15.68 -10.57
N LEU A 141 10.15 -14.97 -10.34
CA LEU A 141 8.79 -15.46 -10.59
C LEU A 141 8.04 -14.65 -11.66
N GLY A 142 8.52 -13.47 -12.04
CA GLY A 142 7.91 -12.64 -13.09
C GLY A 142 6.51 -12.13 -12.75
N ARG A 143 5.61 -12.18 -13.75
CA ARG A 143 4.21 -11.72 -13.64
C ARG A 143 3.42 -12.37 -12.50
N PRO A 144 3.53 -13.68 -12.22
CA PRO A 144 2.92 -14.29 -11.04
C PRO A 144 3.21 -13.57 -9.72
N PHE A 145 4.42 -13.05 -9.52
CA PHE A 145 4.76 -12.31 -8.31
C PHE A 145 3.99 -11.00 -8.20
N ILE A 146 3.94 -10.23 -9.30
CA ILE A 146 3.17 -8.99 -9.39
C ILE A 146 1.69 -9.25 -9.04
N PHE A 147 1.13 -10.35 -9.52
CA PHE A 147 -0.26 -10.70 -9.25
C PHE A 147 -0.49 -11.13 -7.79
N TRP A 148 0.32 -12.02 -7.22
CA TRP A 148 0.04 -12.63 -5.91
C TRP A 148 0.61 -11.87 -4.71
N ALA A 149 1.73 -11.16 -4.87
CA ALA A 149 2.41 -10.52 -3.74
C ALA A 149 1.52 -9.46 -3.04
N PRO A 150 0.82 -8.55 -3.73
CA PRO A 150 -0.13 -7.62 -3.10
C PRO A 150 -1.21 -8.32 -2.27
N MET A 151 -1.85 -9.35 -2.82
CA MET A 151 -2.93 -10.08 -2.15
C MET A 151 -2.44 -10.87 -0.94
N THR A 152 -1.29 -11.53 -1.03
CA THR A 152 -0.73 -12.29 0.10
C THR A 152 -0.43 -11.36 1.28
N LEU A 153 0.16 -10.19 1.04
CA LEU A 153 0.50 -9.22 2.08
C LEU A 153 -0.73 -8.56 2.69
N ALA A 154 -1.70 -8.16 1.87
CA ALA A 154 -2.98 -7.69 2.37
C ALA A 154 -3.70 -8.76 3.19
N GLY A 155 -3.68 -10.02 2.73
CA GLY A 155 -4.20 -11.16 3.49
C GLY A 155 -3.52 -11.32 4.85
N LEU A 156 -2.20 -11.13 4.93
CA LEU A 156 -1.46 -11.10 6.19
C LEU A 156 -1.87 -9.90 7.08
N LEU A 157 -2.12 -8.73 6.50
CA LEU A 157 -2.60 -7.56 7.25
C LEU A 157 -4.02 -7.76 7.78
N PHE A 158 -4.89 -8.47 7.05
CA PHE A 158 -6.26 -8.79 7.49
C PHE A 158 -6.31 -9.90 8.54
N SER A 159 -5.62 -11.02 8.31
CA SER A 159 -5.65 -12.23 9.15
C SER A 159 -5.18 -11.96 10.58
N LYS A 160 -4.35 -10.95 10.73
CA LYS A 160 -3.76 -10.52 11.98
C LYS A 160 -4.74 -9.58 12.73
N HIS A 161 -5.90 -10.14 13.08
CA HIS A 161 -7.01 -9.46 13.79
C HIS A 161 -6.64 -9.02 15.23
N THR A 162 -5.52 -9.52 15.78
CA THR A 162 -5.11 -9.37 17.19
C THR A 162 -4.04 -8.29 17.44
N TRP A 163 -3.74 -7.45 16.45
CA TRP A 163 -2.56 -6.56 16.45
C TRP A 163 -2.83 -5.21 17.09
N ILE A 164 -4.11 -4.84 17.11
CA ILE A 164 -4.64 -3.62 17.68
C ILE A 164 -5.56 -4.06 18.81
N LYS A 165 -5.33 -3.54 20.03
CA LYS A 165 -6.31 -3.70 21.11
C LYS A 165 -7.60 -3.04 20.62
N GLY A 166 -8.68 -3.82 20.61
CA GLY A 166 -9.96 -3.43 20.05
C GLY A 166 -10.42 -2.06 20.52
N GLU A 167 -11.25 -1.44 19.68
CA GLU A 167 -12.11 -0.33 20.01
C GLU A 167 -12.89 -0.62 21.29
N ASN A 168 -12.30 -0.35 22.46
CA ASN A 168 -13.11 -0.07 23.62
C ASN A 168 -13.65 1.34 23.40
N LYS A 169 -14.82 1.40 22.72
CA LYS A 169 -15.77 2.47 22.94
C LYS A 169 -15.89 2.65 24.45
N GLN A 170 -15.43 3.79 24.96
CA GLN A 170 -15.87 4.21 26.29
C GLN A 170 -17.39 4.37 26.22
N PRO A 171 -18.16 3.84 27.20
CA PRO A 171 -19.57 4.16 27.29
C PRO A 171 -19.67 5.66 27.59
N SER A 172 -20.33 6.40 26.72
CA SER A 172 -20.79 7.76 27.04
C SER A 172 -21.68 7.66 28.28
N GLN A 173 -21.24 8.32 29.35
CA GLN A 173 -22.03 8.64 30.53
C GLN A 173 -23.17 9.59 30.17
#